data_AF-A0A3B4X3W7-F1
#
_entry.id   AF-A0A3B4X3W7-F1
#
_cell.length_a   1.000
_cell.length_b   1.000
_cell.length_c   1.000
_cell.angle_alpha   90.00
_cell.angle_beta   90.00
_cell.angle_gamma   90.00
#
_symmetry.space_group_name_H-M   'P 1'
#
loop_
_entity.id
_entity.type
_entity.pdbx_description
1 polymer ?
#
loop_
_entity_poly.entity_id
_entity_poly.type
_entity_poly.pdbx_seq_one_letter_code
_entity_poly.pdbx_strand_id
1 'polypeptide(L)'
;MDTRTATAELGWISFPANGWEEVSGYDENLNTIRTYQVCNVFEPSQNNWLLTTYIDRRAAQRIYVEIRFTVRDCASIPSVLGSCKETFNLYYLETDRTVSESIKGVEYWANAPFLKVMNTEIKAF
;
A
#
# COMPACT_ATOMS: atom_id res chain seq x y z
N MET A 1 -13.40 -1.64 -6.94
CA MET A 1 -12.70 -2.68 -6.16
C MET A 1 -12.97 -2.39 -4.69
N ASP A 2 -13.33 -3.40 -3.89
CA ASP A 2 -13.46 -3.30 -2.43
C ASP A 2 -12.66 -4.45 -1.82
N THR A 3 -11.69 -4.15 -0.95
CA THR A 3 -10.83 -5.16 -0.32
C THR A 3 -11.53 -5.88 0.83
N ARG A 4 -12.57 -5.28 1.43
CA ARG A 4 -13.30 -5.87 2.56
C ARG A 4 -14.16 -7.05 2.14
N THR A 5 -14.49 -7.15 0.86
CA THR A 5 -15.30 -8.26 0.31
C THR A 5 -14.46 -9.48 -0.08
N ALA A 6 -13.15 -9.45 0.12
CA ALA A 6 -12.26 -10.55 -0.25
C ALA A 6 -12.50 -11.77 0.66
N THR A 7 -12.79 -12.92 0.04
CA THR A 7 -12.98 -14.21 0.73
C THR A 7 -11.70 -15.05 0.77
N ALA A 8 -10.64 -14.60 0.10
CA ALA A 8 -9.33 -15.24 0.00
C ALA A 8 -8.23 -14.17 0.11
N GLU A 9 -6.99 -14.52 -0.20
CA GLU A 9 -5.88 -13.56 -0.29
C GLU A 9 -6.16 -12.50 -1.37
N LEU A 10 -5.71 -11.27 -1.12
CA LEU A 10 -5.84 -10.15 -2.06
C LEU A 10 -4.89 -10.29 -3.25
N GLY A 11 -3.73 -10.93 -3.03
CA GLY A 11 -2.76 -11.22 -4.09
C GLY A 11 -2.13 -9.96 -4.70
N TRP A 12 -1.93 -8.92 -3.90
CA TRP A 12 -1.22 -7.72 -4.34
C TRP A 12 0.29 -7.97 -4.34
N ILE A 13 0.99 -7.26 -5.22
CA ILE A 13 2.43 -7.43 -5.38
C ILE A 13 3.14 -6.49 -4.41
N SER A 14 3.91 -7.09 -3.49
CA SER A 14 4.79 -6.38 -2.57
C SER A 14 6.23 -6.33 -3.10
N PHE A 15 6.85 -5.16 -3.02
CA PHE A 15 8.25 -4.99 -3.39
C PHE A 15 8.98 -4.00 -2.46
N PRO A 16 10.15 -4.34 -1.92
CA PRO A 16 10.72 -5.69 -1.89
C PRO A 16 9.79 -6.64 -1.11
N ALA A 17 9.98 -7.96 -1.26
CA ALA A 17 9.10 -8.95 -0.66
C ALA A 17 9.07 -8.90 0.89
N ASN A 18 10.09 -8.32 1.52
CA ASN A 18 10.17 -8.09 2.97
C ASN A 18 9.62 -6.71 3.40
N GLY A 19 8.92 -6.00 2.50
CA GLY A 19 8.27 -4.73 2.77
C GLY A 19 6.86 -4.92 3.32
N TRP A 20 5.86 -4.79 2.43
CA TRP A 20 4.46 -5.00 2.79
C TRP A 20 4.14 -6.48 2.91
N GLU A 21 3.42 -6.86 3.96
CA GLU A 21 2.92 -8.22 4.16
C GLU A 21 1.40 -8.23 4.26
N GLU A 22 0.77 -9.27 3.71
CA GLU A 22 -0.67 -9.47 3.81
C GLU A 22 -1.01 -10.16 5.14
N VAL A 23 -1.91 -9.56 5.91
CA VAL A 23 -2.33 -10.07 7.22
C VAL A 23 -3.85 -10.00 7.38
N SER A 24 -4.40 -10.86 8.23
CA SER A 24 -5.80 -10.77 8.64
C SER A 24 -5.97 -9.68 9.70
N GLY A 25 -6.95 -8.80 9.49
CA GLY A 25 -7.36 -7.77 10.44
C GLY A 25 -8.87 -7.81 10.69
N TYR A 26 -9.38 -6.79 11.38
CA TYR A 26 -10.81 -6.60 11.64
C TYR A 26 -11.26 -5.23 11.18
N ASP A 27 -12.46 -5.14 10.61
CA ASP A 27 -13.12 -3.86 10.37
C ASP A 27 -13.83 -3.33 11.64
N GLU A 28 -14.48 -2.17 11.51
CA GLU A 28 -15.24 -1.52 12.60
C GLU A 28 -16.38 -2.39 13.16
N ASN A 29 -16.85 -3.39 12.39
CA ASN A 29 -17.92 -4.31 12.76
C ASN A 29 -17.39 -5.68 13.21
N LEU A 30 -16.08 -5.80 13.43
CA LEU A 30 -15.39 -7.05 13.79
C LEU A 30 -15.47 -8.16 12.73
N ASN A 31 -15.73 -7.81 11.47
CA ASN A 31 -15.58 -8.76 10.38
C ASN A 31 -14.10 -8.98 10.09
N THR A 32 -13.70 -10.23 9.88
CA THR A 32 -12.35 -10.55 9.42
C THR A 32 -12.16 -10.05 7.99
N ILE A 33 -11.11 -9.25 7.77
CA ILE A 33 -10.75 -8.70 6.46
C ILE A 33 -9.28 -8.94 6.16
N ARG A 34 -8.90 -8.89 4.88
CA ARG A 34 -7.49 -8.86 4.46
C ARG A 34 -6.97 -7.43 4.47
N THR A 35 -5.77 -7.26 5.02
CA THR A 35 -5.09 -5.96 5.15
C THR A 35 -3.62 -6.11 4.78
N TYR A 36 -2.96 -5.00 4.50
CA TYR A 36 -1.51 -4.97 4.33
C TYR A 36 -0.87 -4.12 5.41
N GLN A 37 0.24 -4.61 5.97
CA GLN A 37 1.02 -3.87 6.96
C GLN A 37 2.50 -3.82 6.58
N VAL A 38 3.20 -2.79 7.07
CA VAL A 38 4.66 -2.64 6.96
C VAL A 38 5.15 -1.94 8.23
N CYS A 39 6.20 -2.48 8.85
CA CYS A 39 6.75 -1.94 10.10
C CYS A 39 8.28 -2.05 10.19
N ASN A 40 8.97 -1.78 9.09
CA ASN A 40 10.44 -1.86 9.00
C ASN A 40 11.12 -0.60 9.58
N VAL A 41 10.67 -0.13 10.74
CA VAL A 41 11.07 1.17 11.34
C VAL A 41 12.51 1.20 11.86
N PHE A 42 13.11 0.03 12.10
CA PHE A 42 14.49 -0.12 12.54
C PHE A 42 15.49 -0.23 11.39
N GLU A 43 15.01 -0.39 10.16
CA GLU A 43 15.84 -0.54 8.97
C GLU A 43 15.99 0.82 8.25
N PRO A 44 17.20 1.21 7.84
CA PRO A 44 17.40 2.45 7.09
C PRO A 44 16.87 2.34 5.66
N SER A 45 16.72 3.50 5.00
CA SER A 45 16.49 3.61 3.55
C SER A 45 15.31 2.79 3.01
N GLN A 46 14.21 2.73 3.76
CA GLN A 46 13.00 2.01 3.36
C GLN A 46 12.35 2.62 2.12
N ASN A 47 11.98 1.75 1.17
CA ASN A 47 11.24 2.10 -0.04
C ASN A 47 10.33 0.92 -0.43
N ASN A 48 9.24 0.76 0.32
CA ASN A 48 8.34 -0.38 0.22
C ASN A 48 7.10 -0.03 -0.61
N TRP A 49 6.94 -0.72 -1.73
CA TRP A 49 5.84 -0.59 -2.67
C TRP A 49 4.84 -1.72 -2.50
N LEU A 50 3.57 -1.38 -2.73
CA LEU A 50 2.46 -2.30 -2.76
C LEU A 50 1.59 -1.96 -3.97
N LEU A 51 1.41 -2.92 -4.87
CA LEU A 51 0.65 -2.74 -6.11
C LEU A 51 -0.56 -3.65 -6.11
N THR A 52 -1.74 -3.06 -6.27
CA THR A 52 -2.99 -3.78 -6.37
C THR A 52 -3.05 -4.66 -7.61
N THR A 53 -3.99 -5.60 -7.64
CA THR A 53 -4.40 -6.22 -8.90
C THR A 53 -4.94 -5.16 -9.86
N TYR A 54 -4.98 -5.51 -11.15
CA TYR A 54 -5.58 -4.65 -12.17
C TYR A 54 -7.04 -4.30 -11.84
N ILE A 55 -7.38 -3.02 -11.96
CA ILE A 55 -8.74 -2.50 -11.75
C ILE A 55 -9.28 -2.02 -13.09
N ASP A 56 -10.30 -2.68 -13.59
CA ASP A 56 -10.98 -2.25 -14.81
C ASP A 56 -11.75 -0.94 -14.55
N ARG A 57 -11.30 0.14 -15.20
CA ARG A 57 -11.94 1.47 -15.17
C ARG A 57 -13.34 1.44 -15.79
N ARG A 58 -13.65 0.46 -16.66
CA ARG A 58 -14.86 0.41 -17.46
C ARG A 58 -15.06 1.76 -18.19
N ALA A 59 -16.24 2.36 -18.10
CA ALA A 59 -16.53 3.66 -18.69
C ALA A 59 -16.26 4.87 -17.76
N ALA A 60 -15.67 4.67 -16.56
CA ALA A 60 -15.57 5.73 -15.55
C ALA A 60 -14.52 6.79 -15.91
N GLN A 61 -14.90 8.06 -16.04
CA GLN A 61 -13.95 9.15 -16.34
C GLN A 61 -13.17 9.65 -15.11
N ARG A 62 -13.64 9.32 -13.91
CA ARG A 62 -13.01 9.70 -12.64
C ARG A 62 -13.07 8.52 -11.68
N ILE A 63 -11.96 8.27 -11.00
CA ILE A 63 -11.83 7.23 -9.98
C ILE A 63 -11.68 7.90 -8.62
N TYR A 64 -12.42 7.39 -7.64
CA TYR A 64 -12.31 7.78 -6.23
C TYR A 64 -11.71 6.61 -5.46
N VAL A 65 -10.79 6.90 -4.54
CA VAL A 65 -10.13 5.91 -3.70
C VAL A 65 -10.39 6.28 -2.25
N GLU A 66 -11.10 5.41 -1.53
CA GLU A 66 -11.23 5.47 -0.07
C GLU A 66 -10.18 4.52 0.53
N ILE A 67 -9.35 5.03 1.44
CA ILE A 67 -8.35 4.22 2.15
C ILE A 67 -8.64 4.35 3.63
N ARG A 68 -8.79 3.20 4.30
CA ARG A 68 -8.82 3.10 5.75
C ARG A 68 -7.52 2.46 6.20
N PHE A 69 -6.85 3.10 7.14
CA PHE A 69 -5.55 2.66 7.63
C PHE A 69 -5.38 3.09 9.10
N THR A 70 -4.44 2.43 9.77
CA THR A 70 -3.96 2.82 11.09
C THR A 70 -2.47 3.11 11.00
N VAL A 71 -2.02 4.18 11.64
CA VAL A 71 -0.58 4.50 11.76
C VAL A 71 -0.20 4.43 13.23
N ARG A 72 0.94 3.81 13.51
CA ARG A 72 1.55 3.85 14.83
C ARG A 72 2.41 5.12 14.94
N ASP A 73 2.14 5.92 15.95
CA ASP A 73 2.92 7.13 16.27
C ASP A 73 4.39 6.76 16.48
N CYS A 74 5.29 7.41 15.74
CA CYS A 74 6.73 7.22 15.82
C CYS A 74 7.26 7.50 17.25
N ALA A 75 6.68 8.47 17.95
CA ALA A 75 7.04 8.79 19.33
C ALA A 75 6.68 7.65 20.31
N SER A 76 5.75 6.76 19.93
CA SER A 76 5.37 5.58 20.71
C SER A 76 6.30 4.37 20.52
N ILE A 77 7.31 4.47 19.65
CA ILE A 77 8.24 3.37 19.36
C ILE A 77 9.61 3.67 19.99
N PRO A 78 10.01 2.90 21.02
CA PRO A 78 11.32 3.09 21.65
C PRO A 78 12.46 2.91 20.65
N SER A 79 13.49 3.75 20.77
CA SER A 79 14.74 3.64 20.02
C SER A 79 14.64 3.83 18.50
N VAL A 80 13.52 4.37 17.99
CA VAL A 80 13.37 4.72 16.58
C VAL A 80 13.70 6.20 16.40
N LEU A 81 14.82 6.51 15.73
CA LEU A 81 15.30 7.88 15.55
C LEU A 81 15.38 8.27 14.06
N GLY A 82 14.70 9.36 13.70
CA GLY A 82 14.88 10.12 12.46
C GLY A 82 14.39 9.49 11.15
N SER A 83 14.35 8.15 11.05
CA SER A 83 13.94 7.41 9.84
C SER A 83 12.45 7.07 9.79
N CYS A 84 11.75 7.08 10.93
CA CYS A 84 10.34 6.74 11.01
C CYS A 84 9.46 7.74 10.25
N LYS A 85 8.42 7.22 9.60
CA LYS A 85 7.44 7.98 8.83
C LYS A 85 6.05 7.55 9.26
N GLU A 86 5.18 8.53 9.39
CA GLU A 86 3.77 8.36 9.75
C GLU A 86 2.86 8.61 8.54
N THR A 87 3.42 8.57 7.34
CA THR A 87 2.76 8.91 6.07
C THR A 87 3.11 7.90 5.00
N PHE A 88 2.23 7.76 4.01
CA PHE A 88 2.48 6.98 2.81
C PHE A 88 2.01 7.76 1.58
N ASN A 89 2.52 7.38 0.42
CA ASN A 89 2.14 7.97 -0.85
C ASN A 89 1.16 7.06 -1.58
N LEU A 90 0.17 7.68 -2.23
CA LEU A 90 -0.75 6.97 -3.14
C LEU A 90 -0.40 7.33 -4.59
N TYR A 91 -0.25 6.30 -5.42
CA TYR A 91 0.02 6.40 -6.84
C TYR A 91 -1.03 5.66 -7.66
N TYR A 92 -1.13 6.00 -8.94
CA TYR A 92 -1.88 5.21 -9.92
C TYR A 92 -1.07 5.07 -11.21
N LEU A 93 -1.40 4.02 -11.97
CA LEU A 93 -0.87 3.76 -13.30
C LEU A 93 -2.03 3.34 -14.20
N GLU A 94 -2.25 4.08 -15.28
CA GLU A 94 -3.17 3.68 -16.34
C GLU A 94 -2.41 2.78 -17.33
N THR A 95 -2.98 1.61 -17.63
CA THR A 95 -2.39 0.64 -18.56
C THR A 95 -3.50 -0.22 -19.15
N ASP A 96 -3.34 -0.65 -20.41
CA ASP A 96 -4.25 -1.59 -21.07
C ASP A 96 -3.88 -3.06 -20.80
N ARG A 97 -2.85 -3.29 -19.96
CA ARG A 97 -2.31 -4.63 -19.67
C ARG A 97 -2.25 -4.87 -18.17
N THR A 98 -2.58 -6.09 -17.76
CA THR A 98 -2.31 -6.57 -16.41
C THR A 98 -0.80 -6.54 -16.15
N VAL A 99 -0.40 -5.73 -15.19
CA VAL A 99 0.93 -5.83 -14.59
C VAL A 99 0.97 -7.17 -13.84
N SER A 100 1.76 -8.11 -14.33
CA SER A 100 1.87 -9.45 -13.74
C SER A 100 3.06 -9.54 -12.79
N GLU A 101 3.09 -10.57 -11.97
CA GLU A 101 4.21 -10.93 -11.09
C GLU A 101 5.56 -11.10 -11.80
N SER A 102 5.60 -11.14 -13.13
CA SER A 102 6.86 -11.13 -13.91
C SER A 102 7.63 -9.80 -13.78
N ILE A 103 7.00 -8.78 -13.20
CA ILE A 103 7.63 -7.53 -12.82
C ILE A 103 8.29 -7.70 -11.44
N LYS A 104 9.50 -8.28 -11.41
CA LYS A 104 10.25 -8.56 -10.16
C LYS A 104 11.47 -7.67 -9.94
N GLY A 105 11.68 -6.65 -10.77
CA GLY A 105 12.91 -5.85 -10.73
C GLY A 105 12.74 -4.51 -10.03
N VAL A 106 13.74 -4.13 -9.23
CA VAL A 106 13.96 -2.73 -8.76
C VAL A 106 13.79 -1.73 -9.92
N GLU A 107 14.22 -2.12 -11.12
CA GLU A 107 14.14 -1.33 -12.34
C GLU A 107 12.71 -0.95 -12.73
N TYR A 108 11.71 -1.83 -12.52
CA TYR A 108 10.33 -1.45 -12.80
C TYR A 108 9.83 -0.43 -11.78
N TRP A 109 10.03 -0.67 -10.49
CA TRP A 109 9.54 0.25 -9.46
C TRP A 109 10.23 1.62 -9.51
N ALA A 110 11.47 1.66 -9.98
CA ALA A 110 12.21 2.89 -10.21
C ALA A 110 11.77 3.66 -11.47
N ASN A 111 11.35 2.95 -12.54
CA ASN A 111 11.11 3.54 -13.86
C ASN A 111 9.63 3.52 -14.30
N ALA A 112 8.76 2.85 -13.57
CA ALA A 112 7.34 2.80 -13.88
C ALA A 112 6.76 4.22 -13.78
N PRO A 113 5.92 4.63 -14.75
CA PRO A 113 5.38 5.99 -14.82
C PRO A 113 4.22 6.17 -13.84
N PHE A 114 4.42 5.80 -12.58
CA PHE A 114 3.44 5.98 -11.52
C PHE A 114 3.20 7.48 -11.31
N LEU A 115 1.94 7.90 -11.46
CA LEU A 115 1.53 9.26 -11.20
C LEU A 115 1.10 9.37 -9.73
N LYS A 116 1.74 10.28 -9.00
CA LYS A 116 1.42 10.52 -7.59
C LYS A 116 0.06 11.22 -7.49
N VAL A 117 -0.90 10.57 -6.86
CA VAL A 117 -2.23 11.15 -6.58
C VAL A 117 -2.14 12.09 -5.39
N MET A 118 -1.49 11.64 -4.32
CA MET A 118 -1.47 12.36 -3.05
C MET A 118 -0.22 12.03 -2.24
N ASN A 119 0.33 13.05 -1.59
CA ASN A 119 1.15 12.84 -0.38
C ASN A 119 0.17 12.86 0.79
N THR A 120 -0.15 11.71 1.37
CA THR A 120 -1.08 11.68 2.50
C THR A 120 -0.32 12.15 3.75
N GLU A 121 -0.28 13.47 3.97
CA GLU A 121 0.18 14.06 5.23
C GLU A 121 -0.87 13.80 6.29
N ILE A 122 -0.55 12.95 7.26
CA ILE A 122 -1.44 12.65 8.38
C ILE A 122 -1.10 13.66 9.48
N LYS A 123 -2.04 14.58 9.76
CA LYS A 123 -2.06 15.27 11.04
C LYS A 123 -2.66 14.29 12.04
N ALA A 124 -1.79 13.61 12.79
CA ALA A 124 -2.18 13.01 14.05
C ALA A 124 -2.75 14.15 14.93
N PHE A 125 -4.02 14.05 15.28
CA PHE A 125 -4.59 14.76 16.42
C PHE A 125 -4.86 13.73 17.51
#